data_AF-A0A1Y4WNF5-F1
#
_entry.id   AF-A0A1Y4WNF5-F1
#
_cell.length_a   1.000
_cell.length_b   1.000
_cell.length_c   1.000
_cell.angle_alpha   90.00
_cell.angle_beta   90.00
_cell.angle_gamma   90.00
#
_symmetry.space_group_name_H-M   'P 1'
#
loop_
_entity.id
_entity.type
_entity.pdbx_description
1 polymer ?
#
loop_
_entity_poly.entity_id
_entity_poly.type
_entity_poly.pdbx_seq_one_letter_code
_entity_poly.pdbx_strand_id
1 'polypeptide(L)'
;MRKNIGAGRERMRLEDGRELRLLSALEVLQARREAEELAQNEGERALCANACLLARALENHGRPVFDSGKAVLAAMGVREIGALAGTWAAFDREENPSPEDGRERALALKKAWSTRLMSAFAGACSGRSGPSPQRSGPRK
;
A
#
# COMPACT_ATOMS: atom_id res chain seq x y z
N MET A 1 -11.05 -17.56 9.58
CA MET A 1 -10.73 -16.16 9.96
C MET A 1 -9.40 -15.81 9.32
N ARG A 2 -9.43 -15.16 8.13
CA ARG A 2 -8.20 -14.74 7.47
C ARG A 2 -7.64 -13.54 8.24
N LYS A 3 -6.46 -13.67 8.82
CA LYS A 3 -5.73 -12.54 9.39
C LYS A 3 -5.19 -11.72 8.21
N ASN A 4 -5.64 -10.48 8.08
CA ASN A 4 -5.11 -9.52 7.10
C ASN A 4 -3.63 -9.30 7.43
N ILE A 5 -2.75 -9.61 6.48
CA ILE A 5 -1.29 -9.50 6.64
C ILE A 5 -0.82 -8.04 6.56
N GLY A 6 -1.70 -7.10 6.21
CA GLY A 6 -1.47 -5.65 6.30
C GLY A 6 -2.35 -5.03 7.38
N ALA A 7 -1.74 -4.40 8.39
CA ALA A 7 -2.43 -3.62 9.41
C ALA A 7 -2.79 -2.20 8.89
N GLY A 8 -3.33 -2.12 7.67
CA GLY A 8 -3.77 -0.87 7.05
C GLY A 8 -5.21 -0.51 7.43
N ARG A 9 -5.57 0.77 7.27
CA ARG A 9 -6.94 1.25 7.45
C ARG A 9 -7.80 0.77 6.28
N GLU A 10 -8.97 0.21 6.57
CA GLU A 10 -9.92 -0.22 5.52
C GLU A 10 -10.81 0.92 5.01
N ARG A 11 -10.92 2.02 5.77
CA ARG A 11 -11.76 3.18 5.46
C ARG A 11 -11.05 4.49 5.79
N MET A 12 -11.37 5.54 5.04
CA MET A 12 -10.92 6.91 5.24
C MET A 12 -12.12 7.85 5.28
N ARG A 13 -12.22 8.67 6.33
CA ARG A 13 -13.31 9.62 6.51
C ARG A 13 -13.05 10.92 5.73
N LEU A 14 -14.10 11.40 5.07
CA LEU A 14 -14.14 12.68 4.37
C LEU A 14 -14.67 13.78 5.29
N GLU A 15 -14.41 15.04 4.95
CA GLU A 15 -14.81 16.21 5.74
C GLU A 15 -16.34 16.35 5.88
N ASP A 16 -17.08 15.85 4.89
CA ASP A 16 -18.55 15.88 4.84
C ASP A 16 -19.24 14.72 5.60
N GLY A 17 -18.46 13.88 6.28
CA GLY A 17 -18.95 12.74 7.04
C GLY A 17 -19.13 11.44 6.24
N ARG A 18 -18.96 11.48 4.91
CA ARG A 18 -18.88 10.27 4.09
C ARG A 18 -17.54 9.55 4.32
N GLU A 19 -17.45 8.29 3.95
CA GLU A 19 -16.23 7.49 4.07
C GLU A 19 -15.88 6.84 2.72
N LEU A 20 -14.59 6.74 2.42
CA LEU A 20 -14.05 5.98 1.30
C LEU A 20 -13.51 4.65 1.82
N ARG A 21 -14.01 3.54 1.30
CA ARG A 21 -13.59 2.18 1.66
C ARG A 21 -12.64 1.58 0.61
N LEU A 22 -11.66 0.80 1.05
CA LEU A 22 -10.85 -0.03 0.16
C LEU A 22 -11.70 -1.13 -0.50
N LEU A 23 -11.49 -1.31 -1.79
CA LEU A 23 -12.20 -2.32 -2.57
C LEU A 23 -11.34 -3.57 -2.70
N SER A 24 -11.98 -4.74 -2.66
CA SER A 24 -11.34 -5.97 -3.08
C SER A 24 -11.04 -5.95 -4.57
N ALA A 25 -10.07 -6.76 -5.01
CA ALA A 25 -9.74 -6.89 -6.43
C ALA A 25 -10.96 -7.27 -7.29
N LEU A 26 -11.88 -8.08 -6.75
CA LEU A 26 -13.11 -8.47 -7.46
C LEU A 26 -14.04 -7.26 -7.65
N GLU A 27 -14.25 -6.44 -6.62
CA GLU A 27 -15.09 -5.25 -6.70
C GLU A 27 -14.54 -4.26 -7.73
N VAL A 28 -13.21 -4.10 -7.83
CA VAL A 28 -12.57 -3.27 -8.86
C VAL A 28 -12.83 -3.82 -10.26
N LEU A 29 -12.75 -5.14 -10.46
CA LEU A 29 -13.08 -5.75 -11.76
C LEU A 29 -14.56 -5.59 -12.12
N GLN A 30 -15.45 -5.72 -11.14
CA GLN A 30 -16.89 -5.48 -11.35
C GLN A 30 -17.17 -4.03 -11.74
N ALA A 31 -16.53 -3.06 -11.06
CA ALA A 31 -16.65 -1.65 -11.41
C ALA A 31 -16.17 -1.36 -12.83
N ARG A 32 -15.07 -1.99 -13.27
CA ARG A 32 -14.56 -1.83 -14.64
C ARG A 32 -15.52 -2.39 -15.69
N ARG A 33 -16.10 -3.57 -15.46
CA ARG A 33 -17.08 -4.17 -16.37
C ARG A 33 -18.33 -3.30 -16.50
N GLU A 34 -18.86 -2.82 -15.37
CA GLU A 34 -19.99 -1.89 -15.39
C GLU A 34 -19.65 -0.60 -16.13
N ALA A 35 -18.43 -0.07 -15.96
CA ALA A 35 -17.98 1.12 -16.68
C ALA A 35 -17.85 0.90 -18.18
N GLU A 36 -17.39 -0.29 -18.61
CA GLU A 36 -17.33 -0.69 -20.02
C GLU A 36 -18.74 -0.78 -20.63
N GLU A 37 -19.73 -1.26 -19.89
CA GLU A 37 -21.13 -1.29 -20.33
C GLU A 37 -21.77 0.11 -20.41
N LEU A 38 -21.36 1.03 -19.54
CA LEU A 38 -21.89 2.41 -19.51
C LEU A 38 -21.27 3.30 -20.60
N ALA A 39 -19.97 3.21 -20.81
CA ALA A 39 -19.25 4.09 -21.72
C ALA A 39 -19.66 3.83 -23.18
N GLN A 40 -20.12 4.86 -23.88
CA GLN A 40 -20.48 4.77 -25.30
C GLN A 40 -19.27 4.92 -26.22
N ASN A 41 -18.18 5.52 -25.72
CA ASN A 41 -16.96 5.76 -26.46
C ASN A 41 -15.74 5.76 -25.53
N GLU A 42 -14.54 5.83 -26.13
CA GLU A 42 -13.28 5.84 -25.40
C GLU A 42 -13.11 7.03 -24.45
N GLY A 43 -13.62 8.20 -24.84
CA GLY A 43 -13.53 9.42 -24.04
C GLY A 43 -14.29 9.32 -22.71
N GLU A 44 -15.37 8.54 -22.67
CA GLU A 44 -16.20 8.35 -21.48
C GLU A 44 -15.63 7.32 -20.50
N ARG A 45 -14.77 6.40 -20.96
CA ARG A 45 -14.30 5.25 -20.18
C ARG A 45 -13.73 5.63 -18.82
N ALA A 46 -12.86 6.65 -18.78
CA ALA A 46 -12.22 7.09 -17.54
C ALA A 46 -13.25 7.62 -16.53
N LEU A 47 -14.22 8.41 -17.01
CA LEU A 47 -15.27 8.97 -16.17
C LEU A 47 -16.22 7.89 -15.66
N CYS A 48 -16.66 6.98 -16.53
CA CYS A 48 -17.49 5.84 -16.15
C CYS A 48 -16.78 4.93 -15.14
N ALA A 49 -15.48 4.67 -15.33
CA ALA A 49 -14.67 3.87 -14.40
C ALA A 49 -14.61 4.52 -13.01
N ASN A 50 -14.36 5.82 -12.95
CA ASN A 50 -14.35 6.57 -11.69
C ASN A 50 -15.72 6.54 -11.02
N ALA A 51 -16.80 6.70 -11.77
CA ALA A 51 -18.15 6.65 -11.24
C ALA A 51 -18.52 5.27 -10.66
N CYS A 52 -18.24 4.19 -11.40
CA CYS A 52 -18.49 2.82 -10.94
C CYS A 52 -17.64 2.43 -9.73
N LEU A 53 -16.42 2.98 -9.63
CA LEU A 53 -15.57 2.83 -8.47
C LEU A 53 -16.19 3.54 -7.25
N LEU A 54 -16.59 4.80 -7.39
CA LEU A 54 -17.20 5.58 -6.31
C LEU A 54 -18.53 4.98 -5.82
N ALA A 55 -19.33 4.39 -6.72
CA ALA A 55 -20.57 3.72 -6.32
C ALA A 55 -20.34 2.60 -5.29
N ARG A 56 -19.16 1.97 -5.33
CA ARG A 56 -18.80 0.88 -4.39
C ARG A 56 -17.97 1.39 -3.21
N ALA A 57 -17.10 2.38 -3.46
CA ALA A 57 -16.14 2.86 -2.48
C ALA A 57 -16.70 3.93 -1.54
N LEU A 58 -17.66 4.73 -1.99
CA LEU A 58 -18.20 5.83 -1.21
C LEU A 58 -19.37 5.36 -0.36
N GLU A 59 -19.19 5.43 0.95
CA GLU A 59 -20.15 4.98 1.95
C GLU A 59 -20.59 6.13 2.86
N ASN A 60 -21.79 6.00 3.40
CA ASN A 60 -22.25 6.77 4.54
C ASN A 60 -22.68 5.79 5.64
N HIS A 61 -22.03 5.87 6.80
CA HIS A 61 -22.24 4.94 7.91
C HIS A 61 -22.18 3.44 7.51
N GLY A 62 -21.22 3.08 6.66
CA GLY A 62 -21.00 1.69 6.21
C GLY A 62 -22.00 1.18 5.16
N ARG A 63 -22.79 2.08 4.54
CA ARG A 63 -23.68 1.74 3.42
C ARG A 63 -23.27 2.50 2.17
N PRO A 64 -23.26 1.88 0.97
CA PRO A 64 -23.02 2.58 -0.28
C PRO A 64 -23.96 3.78 -0.44
N VAL A 65 -23.41 4.92 -0.86
CA VAL A 65 -24.21 6.13 -1.12
C VAL A 65 -25.00 6.00 -2.43
N PHE A 66 -24.49 5.22 -3.37
CA PHE A 66 -25.05 5.05 -4.70
C PHE A 66 -25.19 3.57 -5.05
N ASP A 67 -26.25 3.23 -5.78
CA ASP A 67 -26.50 1.84 -6.19
C ASP A 67 -25.68 1.42 -7.43
N SER A 68 -25.20 2.38 -8.23
CA SER A 68 -24.48 2.12 -9.48
C SER A 68 -23.63 3.31 -9.92
N GLY A 69 -22.68 3.08 -10.83
CA GLY A 69 -21.91 4.15 -11.46
C GLY A 69 -22.81 5.11 -12.26
N LYS A 70 -23.89 4.61 -12.86
CA LYS A 70 -24.89 5.46 -13.52
C LYS A 70 -25.55 6.44 -12.55
N ALA A 71 -25.85 6.01 -11.32
CA ALA A 71 -26.41 6.87 -10.29
C ALA A 71 -25.40 7.97 -9.88
N VAL A 72 -24.11 7.65 -9.79
CA VAL A 72 -23.05 8.64 -9.54
C VAL A 72 -22.99 9.68 -10.67
N LEU A 73 -22.98 9.24 -11.94
CA LEU A 73 -22.96 10.14 -13.10
C LEU A 73 -24.18 11.08 -13.15
N ALA A 74 -25.33 10.61 -12.69
CA ALA A 74 -26.56 11.41 -12.63
C ALA A 74 -26.58 12.42 -11.47
N ALA A 75 -25.92 12.11 -10.35
CA ALA A 75 -26.00 12.89 -9.12
C ALA A 75 -24.81 13.85 -8.90
N MET A 76 -23.67 13.59 -9.55
CA MET A 76 -22.39 14.24 -9.22
C MET A 76 -21.70 14.84 -10.44
N GLY A 77 -21.12 16.03 -10.26
CA GLY A 77 -20.36 16.69 -11.32
C GLY A 77 -19.00 16.02 -11.61
N VAL A 78 -18.53 16.12 -12.86
CA VAL A 78 -17.26 15.53 -13.32
C VAL A 78 -16.06 15.90 -12.44
N ARG A 79 -16.01 17.15 -11.96
CA ARG A 79 -14.94 17.62 -11.06
C ARG A 79 -14.93 16.90 -9.72
N GLU A 80 -16.10 16.71 -9.12
CA GLU A 80 -16.22 16.03 -7.83
C GLU A 80 -15.91 14.54 -7.97
N ILE A 81 -16.40 13.89 -9.04
CA ILE A 81 -16.07 12.50 -9.36
C ILE A 81 -14.54 12.32 -9.48
N GLY A 82 -13.88 13.19 -10.25
CA GLY A 82 -12.43 13.13 -10.44
C GLY A 82 -11.66 13.36 -9.13
N ALA A 83 -12.09 14.33 -8.32
CA ALA A 83 -11.47 14.61 -7.03
C ALA A 83 -11.58 13.41 -6.08
N LEU A 84 -12.78 12.88 -5.86
CA LEU A 84 -13.02 11.75 -4.97
C LEU A 84 -12.31 10.48 -5.44
N ALA A 85 -12.33 10.18 -6.75
CA ALA A 85 -11.60 9.04 -7.30
C ALA A 85 -10.08 9.19 -7.12
N GLY A 86 -9.55 10.41 -7.27
CA GLY A 86 -8.15 10.72 -6.99
C GLY A 86 -7.80 10.55 -5.52
N THR A 87 -8.65 11.02 -4.61
CA THR A 87 -8.49 10.83 -3.17
C THR A 87 -8.53 9.34 -2.80
N TRP A 88 -9.45 8.56 -3.38
CA TRP A 88 -9.50 7.12 -3.19
C TRP A 88 -8.23 6.43 -3.70
N ALA A 89 -7.72 6.80 -4.88
CA ALA A 89 -6.51 6.19 -5.43
C ALA A 89 -5.25 6.51 -4.60
N ALA A 90 -5.18 7.71 -4.01
CA ALA A 90 -4.11 8.06 -3.08
C ALA A 90 -4.19 7.22 -1.80
N PHE A 91 -5.39 7.05 -1.26
CA PHE A 91 -5.65 6.21 -0.09
C PHE A 91 -5.32 4.73 -0.35
N ASP A 92 -5.75 4.17 -1.49
CA ASP A 92 -5.43 2.79 -1.88
C ASP A 92 -3.92 2.57 -1.99
N ARG A 93 -3.17 3.53 -2.56
CA ARG A 93 -1.71 3.43 -2.64
C ARG A 93 -1.02 3.50 -1.27
N GLU A 94 -1.53 4.30 -0.35
CA GLU A 94 -0.98 4.41 1.00
C GLU A 94 -1.16 3.11 1.78
N GLU A 95 -2.33 2.49 1.68
CA GLU A 95 -2.70 1.29 2.45
C GLU A 95 -2.28 -0.02 1.75
N ASN A 96 -2.15 -0.02 0.42
CA ASN A 96 -1.67 -1.13 -0.40
C ASN A 96 -0.38 -0.76 -1.16
N PRO A 97 0.73 -0.48 -0.46
CA PRO A 97 1.98 -0.15 -1.12
C PRO A 97 2.50 -1.34 -1.94
N SER A 98 2.99 -1.06 -3.14
CA SER A 98 3.72 -2.02 -3.95
C SER A 98 5.01 -2.43 -3.23
N PRO A 99 5.52 -3.65 -3.48
CA PRO A 99 6.87 -4.05 -3.05
C PRO A 99 7.96 -3.08 -3.51
N GLU A 100 7.71 -2.31 -4.56
CA GLU A 100 8.58 -1.25 -5.10
C GLU A 100 8.63 -0.01 -4.20
N ASP A 101 7.51 0.39 -3.61
CA ASP A 101 7.34 1.67 -2.90
C ASP A 101 8.18 1.75 -1.62
N GLY A 102 8.58 0.59 -1.07
CA GLY A 102 9.47 0.48 0.09
C GLY A 102 10.92 0.14 -0.24
N ARG A 103 11.30 -0.04 -1.51
CA ARG A 103 12.62 -0.60 -1.87
C ARG A 103 13.78 0.24 -1.42
N GLU A 104 13.71 1.56 -1.58
CA GLU A 104 14.80 2.44 -1.16
C GLU A 104 15.03 2.34 0.35
N ARG A 105 13.95 2.39 1.14
CA ARG A 105 14.00 2.23 2.60
C ARG A 105 14.51 0.85 3.00
N ALA A 106 14.07 -0.20 2.31
CA ALA A 106 14.54 -1.57 2.55
C ALA A 106 16.02 -1.75 2.20
N LEU A 107 16.49 -1.15 1.10
CA LEU A 107 17.90 -1.15 0.71
C LEU A 107 18.75 -0.34 1.71
N ALA A 108 18.25 0.79 2.21
CA ALA A 108 18.92 1.56 3.25
C ALA A 108 19.05 0.77 4.56
N LEU A 109 17.98 0.10 5.00
CA LEU A 109 18.01 -0.79 6.17
C LEU A 109 18.97 -1.97 5.97
N LYS A 110 18.94 -2.60 4.78
CA LYS A 110 19.89 -3.66 4.42
C LYS A 110 21.33 -3.15 4.51
N LYS A 111 21.63 -1.99 3.91
CA LYS A 111 22.98 -1.38 3.95
C LYS A 111 23.42 -1.10 5.39
N ALA A 112 22.57 -0.47 6.19
CA ALA A 112 22.87 -0.17 7.59
C ALA A 112 23.15 -1.43 8.42
N TRP A 113 22.35 -2.49 8.20
CA TRP A 113 22.55 -3.79 8.83
C TRP A 113 23.89 -4.44 8.42
N SER A 114 24.19 -4.47 7.12
CA SER A 114 25.46 -5.02 6.61
C SER A 114 26.69 -4.28 7.15
N THR A 115 26.63 -2.95 7.24
CA THR A 115 27.72 -2.14 7.83
C THR A 115 27.90 -2.43 9.33
N ARG A 116 26.80 -2.61 10.07
CA ARG A 116 26.84 -3.00 11.49
C ARG A 116 27.45 -4.39 11.69
N LEU A 117 27.13 -5.34 10.80
CA LEU A 117 27.70 -6.68 10.85
C LEU A 117 29.21 -6.66 10.55
N MET A 118 29.64 -5.93 9.50
CA MET A 118 31.06 -5.83 9.14
C MET A 118 31.90 -5.13 10.21
N SER A 119 31.38 -4.09 10.87
CA SER A 119 32.08 -3.43 11.99
C SER A 119 32.22 -4.33 13.22
N ALA A 120 31.25 -5.21 13.49
CA ALA A 120 31.36 -6.20 14.56
C ALA A 120 32.47 -7.24 14.29
N PHE A 121 32.74 -7.58 13.03
CA PHE A 121 33.83 -8.49 12.65
C PHE A 121 35.18 -7.79 12.45
N ALA A 122 35.20 -6.49 12.13
CA ALA A 122 36.44 -5.72 11.95
C ALA A 122 37.24 -5.53 13.24
N GLY A 123 36.61 -5.67 14.42
CA GLY A 123 37.28 -5.63 15.72
C GLY A 123 37.90 -6.94 16.18
N ALA A 124 37.58 -8.07 15.53
CA ALA A 124 38.00 -9.40 16.00
C ALA A 124 39.32 -9.91 15.40
N CYS A 125 39.90 -9.22 14.41
CA CYS A 125 41.08 -9.72 13.68
C CYS A 125 42.33 -8.82 13.77
N SER A 126 42.40 -7.85 14.68
CA SER A 126 43.58 -6.99 14.86
C SER A 126 44.22 -7.07 16.25
N GLY A 127 44.00 -8.17 16.97
CA GLY A 127 44.89 -8.57 18.07
C GLY A 127 46.10 -9.30 17.51
N ARG A 128 47.28 -8.67 17.55
CA ARG A 128 48.56 -9.33 17.27
C ARG A 128 48.65 -10.58 18.17
N SER A 129 48.50 -11.76 17.60
CA SER A 129 48.76 -13.03 18.29
C SER A 129 50.21 -13.03 18.73
N GLY A 130 50.46 -12.61 19.98
CA GLY A 130 51.77 -12.77 20.60
C GLY A 130 52.14 -14.25 20.62
N PRO A 131 53.42 -14.61 20.48
CA PRO A 131 53.84 -16.01 20.57
C PRO A 131 53.36 -16.62 21.89
N SER A 132 52.68 -17.77 21.81
CA SER A 132 52.27 -18.52 22.99
C SER A 132 53.47 -18.79 23.90
N PRO A 133 53.38 -18.53 25.22
CA PRO A 133 54.46 -18.89 26.12
C PRO A 133 54.65 -20.41 26.11
N GLN A 134 55.91 -20.85 25.96
CA GLN A 134 56.26 -22.27 26.05
C GLN A 134 55.93 -22.79 27.46
N ARG A 135 55.07 -23.81 27.52
CA ARG A 135 54.83 -24.58 28.75
C ARG A 135 56.10 -25.33 29.13
N SER A 136 56.79 -24.86 30.17
CA SER A 136 57.76 -25.67 30.90
C SER A 136 57.00 -26.76 31.67
N GLY A 137 57.17 -28.01 31.25
CA GLY A 137 56.66 -29.17 31.98
C GLY A 137 57.35 -29.32 33.33
N PRO A 138 56.71 -29.97 34.32
CA PRO A 138 57.30 -30.17 35.64
C PRO A 138 58.51 -31.11 35.54
N ARG A 139 59.67 -30.66 36.03
CA ARG A 139 60.83 -31.51 36.28
C ARG A 139 60.56 -32.35 37.53
N LYS A 140 60.90 -33.64 37.44
CA LYS A 140 60.77 -34.68 38.46
C LYS A 140 61.30 -34.25 39.82
#